data_AF-A0A101DD13-F1
#
_entry.id   AF-A0A101DD13-F1
#
_cell.length_a   1.000
_cell.length_b   1.000
_cell.length_c   1.000
_cell.angle_alpha   90.00
_cell.angle_beta   90.00
_cell.angle_gamma   90.00
#
_symmetry.space_group_name_H-M   'P 1'
#
loop_
_entity.id
_entity.type
_entity.pdbx_description
1 polymer ?
#
loop_
_entity_poly.entity_id
_entity_poly.type
_entity_poly.pdbx_seq_one_letter_code
_entity_poly.pdbx_strand_id
1 'polypeptide(L)'
;MRKRYAALAIVLALILSLALPELLFQLYPSSAVLNVDKLLNPPPENPNPFAAEPPANKYLDSVWAESHRNSYCQASSPFEAPRFPEKLRFEYLTLRDLPITIAFSEPYEDGKRVAWVSTVGFTGKIAKIDLENFSLIDEITPEGHRMGISGAYSVLANRTFFVPKLNRIYAYGDNGRLSRIELKGVFELPEVCSGEEIVGITLTYDGMIAFATNFGRVGVVSPNFGDYALYPINQNCEIAETISNSIAADESGGIYVVTDKAVYRINWDGKSLRLGWRAEYQTGEQRGGRLGKGSGSTPSLMNCGEDRFVVI
;
A
#
# COMPACT_ATOMS: atom_id res chain seq x y z
N MET A 1 45.01 13.62 -17.82
CA MET A 1 43.96 13.70 -18.87
C MET A 1 42.98 12.51 -18.84
N ARG A 2 43.42 11.24 -18.85
CA ARG A 2 42.51 10.06 -18.88
C ARG A 2 41.42 9.97 -17.78
N LYS A 3 41.69 10.42 -16.55
CA LYS A 3 40.70 10.37 -15.44
C LYS A 3 39.53 11.36 -15.57
N ARG A 4 39.69 12.48 -16.28
CA ARG A 4 38.61 13.48 -16.46
C ARG A 4 37.59 13.08 -17.54
N TYR A 5 38.03 12.34 -18.56
CA TYR A 5 37.15 11.81 -19.61
C TYR A 5 36.28 10.64 -19.12
N ALA A 6 36.78 9.83 -18.18
CA ALA A 6 36.00 8.74 -17.58
C ALA A 6 34.84 9.28 -16.72
N ALA A 7 35.07 10.34 -15.93
CA ALA A 7 34.02 10.97 -15.14
C ALA A 7 32.94 11.63 -16.02
N LEU A 8 33.33 12.29 -17.12
CA LEU A 8 32.40 12.90 -18.07
C LEU A 8 31.55 11.84 -18.81
N ALA A 9 32.14 10.70 -19.18
CA ALA A 9 31.43 9.61 -19.84
C ALA A 9 30.41 8.92 -18.91
N ILE A 10 30.71 8.79 -17.62
CA ILE A 10 29.78 8.24 -16.62
C ILE A 10 28.61 9.20 -16.39
N VAL A 11 28.88 10.50 -16.28
CA VAL A 11 27.83 11.53 -16.15
C VAL A 11 26.94 11.58 -17.40
N LEU A 12 27.52 11.50 -18.60
CA LEU A 12 26.72 11.44 -19.84
C LEU A 12 25.89 10.14 -19.92
N ALA A 13 26.43 9.00 -19.52
CA ALA A 13 25.71 7.72 -19.53
C ALA A 13 24.52 7.71 -18.55
N LEU A 14 24.68 8.34 -17.37
CA LEU A 14 23.61 8.51 -16.38
C LEU A 14 22.54 9.52 -16.83
N ILE A 15 22.95 10.63 -17.47
CA ILE A 15 22.00 11.61 -18.01
C ILE A 15 21.25 11.01 -19.21
N LEU A 16 21.92 10.27 -20.10
CA LEU A 16 21.26 9.59 -21.20
C LEU A 16 20.30 8.49 -20.72
N SER A 17 20.63 7.72 -19.68
CA SER A 17 19.73 6.66 -19.18
C SER A 17 18.49 7.20 -18.47
N LEU A 18 18.56 8.39 -17.87
CA LEU A 18 17.43 9.08 -17.24
C LEU A 18 16.60 9.87 -18.25
N ALA A 19 17.22 10.48 -19.27
CA ALA A 19 16.52 11.29 -20.26
C ALA A 19 15.97 10.48 -21.45
N LEU A 20 16.55 9.33 -21.80
CA LEU A 20 16.06 8.51 -22.93
C LEU A 20 14.60 8.06 -22.76
N PRO A 21 14.14 7.58 -21.58
CA PRO A 21 12.76 7.15 -21.41
C PRO A 21 11.76 8.31 -21.59
N GLU A 22 12.04 9.49 -21.04
CA GLU A 22 11.22 10.70 -21.24
C GLU A 22 11.22 11.14 -22.71
N LEU A 23 12.40 11.14 -23.36
CA LEU A 23 12.51 11.51 -24.78
C LEU A 23 11.81 10.48 -25.68
N LEU A 24 11.91 9.19 -25.38
CA LEU A 24 11.20 8.12 -26.08
C LEU A 24 9.69 8.22 -25.88
N PHE A 25 9.22 8.60 -24.69
CA PHE A 25 7.80 8.82 -24.41
C PHE A 25 7.25 10.06 -25.15
N GLN A 26 8.05 11.12 -25.30
CA GLN A 26 7.68 12.30 -26.08
C GLN A 26 7.74 12.07 -27.59
N LEU A 27 8.71 11.30 -28.09
CA LEU A 27 8.90 11.01 -29.51
C LEU A 27 8.01 9.88 -30.02
N TYR A 28 7.65 8.93 -29.15
CA TYR A 28 6.72 7.84 -29.40
C TYR A 28 5.65 7.85 -28.31
N PRO A 29 4.71 8.83 -28.31
CA PRO A 29 3.53 8.70 -27.48
C PRO A 29 2.90 7.37 -27.87
N SER A 30 2.86 6.44 -26.92
CA SER A 30 2.26 5.14 -27.11
C SER A 30 0.79 5.37 -27.37
N SER A 31 0.44 5.48 -28.64
CA SER A 31 -0.93 5.36 -29.14
C SER A 31 -1.27 3.87 -29.12
N ALA A 32 -1.27 3.29 -27.93
CA ALA A 32 -1.95 2.04 -27.70
C ALA A 32 -3.45 2.35 -27.78
N VAL A 33 -3.97 2.40 -29.00
CA VAL A 33 -5.40 2.26 -29.22
C VAL A 33 -5.70 0.80 -28.90
N LEU A 34 -6.25 0.56 -27.72
CA LEU A 34 -6.79 -0.73 -27.35
C LEU A 34 -7.98 -0.99 -28.29
N ASN A 35 -7.75 -1.70 -29.40
CA ASN A 35 -8.84 -2.20 -30.23
C ASN A 35 -9.53 -3.33 -29.46
N VAL A 36 -10.61 -2.98 -28.78
CA VAL A 36 -11.48 -3.96 -28.11
C VAL A 36 -12.44 -4.49 -29.17
N ASP A 37 -12.03 -5.56 -29.87
CA ASP A 37 -12.78 -6.12 -31.00
C ASP A 37 -14.16 -6.72 -30.63
N LYS A 38 -14.48 -6.85 -29.34
CA LYS A 38 -15.82 -7.11 -28.79
C LYS A 38 -15.77 -7.13 -27.26
N LEU A 39 -16.44 -6.19 -26.61
CA LEU A 39 -16.88 -6.41 -25.23
C LEU A 39 -18.03 -7.43 -25.29
N LEU A 40 -17.96 -8.47 -24.46
CA LEU A 40 -19.10 -9.36 -24.26
C LEU A 40 -20.29 -8.52 -23.78
N ASN A 41 -21.51 -8.89 -24.21
CA ASN A 41 -22.70 -8.27 -23.65
C ASN A 41 -22.67 -8.47 -22.12
N PRO A 42 -22.98 -7.44 -21.33
CA PRO A 42 -23.04 -7.59 -19.88
C PRO A 42 -24.02 -8.71 -19.53
N PRO A 43 -23.75 -9.48 -18.46
CA PRO A 43 -24.66 -10.52 -18.02
C PRO A 43 -26.08 -9.95 -17.81
N PRO A 44 -27.15 -10.72 -18.12
CA PRO A 44 -28.52 -10.20 -18.19
C PRO A 44 -29.04 -9.53 -16.91
N GLU A 45 -28.49 -9.85 -15.75
CA GLU A 45 -28.66 -9.15 -14.48
C GLU A 45 -27.45 -9.50 -13.61
N ASN A 46 -26.83 -8.50 -12.98
CA ASN A 46 -25.80 -8.74 -11.98
C ASN A 46 -26.52 -9.03 -10.64
N PRO A 47 -26.51 -10.27 -10.12
CA PRO A 47 -27.19 -10.59 -8.87
C PRO A 47 -26.52 -9.78 -7.75
N ASN A 48 -27.16 -8.68 -7.33
CA ASN A 48 -26.65 -7.69 -6.37
C ASN A 48 -25.09 -7.63 -6.30
N PRO A 49 -24.41 -6.78 -7.09
CA PRO A 49 -22.94 -6.73 -7.14
C PRO A 49 -22.27 -6.51 -5.77
N PHE A 50 -23.02 -6.02 -4.80
CA PHE A 50 -22.56 -5.76 -3.44
C PHE A 50 -22.71 -6.96 -2.49
N ALA A 51 -23.40 -8.03 -2.89
CA ALA A 51 -23.66 -9.20 -2.04
C ALA A 51 -22.38 -9.97 -1.68
N ALA A 52 -21.33 -9.86 -2.49
CA ALA A 52 -20.03 -10.49 -2.27
C ALA A 52 -18.95 -9.53 -1.74
N GLU A 53 -19.33 -8.29 -1.42
CA GLU A 53 -18.39 -7.31 -0.89
C GLU A 53 -17.97 -7.67 0.53
N PRO A 54 -16.68 -7.44 0.89
CA PRO A 54 -16.22 -7.68 2.24
C PRO A 54 -16.93 -6.74 3.23
N PRO A 55 -17.05 -7.13 4.52
CA PRO A 55 -17.59 -6.27 5.55
C PRO A 55 -16.90 -4.90 5.55
N ALA A 56 -17.68 -3.82 5.61
CA ALA A 56 -17.12 -2.47 5.65
C ALA A 56 -16.35 -2.24 6.96
N ASN A 57 -15.09 -1.79 6.84
CA ASN A 57 -14.33 -1.31 7.99
C ASN A 57 -14.71 0.17 8.26
N LYS A 58 -15.51 0.41 9.31
CA LYS A 58 -16.06 1.73 9.65
C LYS A 58 -15.01 2.80 9.99
N TYR A 59 -13.75 2.41 10.19
CA TYR A 59 -12.67 3.33 10.54
C TYR A 59 -11.90 3.84 9.31
N LEU A 60 -12.10 3.24 8.14
CA LEU A 60 -11.52 3.72 6.88
C LEU A 60 -12.28 4.93 6.34
N ASP A 61 -11.54 5.85 5.73
CA ASP A 61 -12.07 7.11 5.17
C ASP A 61 -12.82 6.95 3.85
N SER A 62 -12.73 5.82 3.17
CA SER A 62 -13.44 5.58 1.92
C SER A 62 -13.28 4.13 1.50
N VAL A 63 -13.98 3.75 0.43
CA VAL A 63 -13.80 2.44 -0.22
C VAL A 63 -12.40 2.21 -0.76
N TRP A 64 -11.55 3.23 -0.87
CA TRP A 64 -10.17 3.11 -1.37
C TRP A 64 -9.19 3.92 -0.51
N ALA A 65 -9.35 3.79 0.80
CA ALA A 65 -8.56 4.54 1.78
C ALA A 65 -7.26 3.84 2.19
N GLU A 66 -7.05 2.59 1.79
CA GLU A 66 -5.79 1.90 2.02
C GLU A 66 -5.31 1.16 0.77
N SER A 67 -4.06 0.71 0.82
CA SER A 67 -3.48 -0.13 -0.22
C SER A 67 -4.32 -1.38 -0.45
N HIS A 68 -4.47 -1.78 -1.71
CA HIS A 68 -5.37 -2.87 -2.12
C HIS A 68 -6.83 -2.64 -1.74
N ARG A 69 -7.27 -1.37 -1.71
CA ARG A 69 -8.65 -0.91 -1.54
C ARG A 69 -9.11 -0.89 -0.07
N ASN A 70 -9.08 -2.03 0.60
CA ASN A 70 -9.58 -2.22 1.97
C ASN A 70 -8.84 -3.37 2.68
N SER A 71 -9.27 -3.71 3.90
CA SER A 71 -8.51 -4.58 4.79
C SER A 71 -8.49 -6.03 4.33
N TYR A 72 -9.41 -6.40 3.44
CA TYR A 72 -9.45 -7.69 2.76
C TYR A 72 -8.49 -7.78 1.55
N CYS A 73 -7.94 -6.65 1.10
CA CYS A 73 -6.94 -6.55 0.04
C CYS A 73 -7.33 -7.15 -1.32
N GLN A 74 -8.63 -7.26 -1.62
CA GLN A 74 -9.10 -7.83 -2.89
C GLN A 74 -8.80 -6.96 -4.12
N ALA A 75 -8.64 -5.64 -3.93
CA ALA A 75 -8.44 -4.65 -4.99
C ALA A 75 -9.47 -4.73 -6.15
N SER A 76 -10.63 -5.33 -5.91
CA SER A 76 -11.76 -5.43 -6.84
C SER A 76 -12.80 -4.35 -6.55
N SER A 77 -13.70 -4.08 -7.48
CA SER A 77 -14.81 -3.13 -7.29
C SER A 77 -16.12 -3.78 -7.74
N PRO A 78 -17.25 -3.52 -7.07
CA PRO A 78 -18.57 -3.96 -7.51
C PRO A 78 -19.08 -3.11 -8.68
N PHE A 79 -18.43 -1.97 -8.95
CA PHE A 79 -18.77 -1.09 -10.07
C PHE A 79 -18.28 -1.68 -11.38
N GLU A 80 -19.10 -1.49 -12.42
CA GLU A 80 -18.69 -1.84 -13.77
C GLU A 80 -17.49 -1.03 -14.24
N ALA A 81 -16.65 -1.65 -15.06
CA ALA A 81 -15.58 -0.94 -15.74
C ALA A 81 -16.17 0.08 -16.75
N PRO A 82 -15.46 1.18 -17.03
CA PRO A 82 -15.89 2.14 -18.05
C PRO A 82 -16.16 1.45 -19.38
N ARG A 83 -17.27 1.83 -20.05
CA ARG A 83 -17.68 1.24 -21.33
C ARG A 83 -17.37 2.19 -22.47
N PHE A 84 -16.96 1.66 -23.63
CA PHE A 84 -17.00 2.47 -24.85
C PHE A 84 -18.46 2.82 -25.20
N PRO A 85 -18.82 4.06 -25.58
CA PRO A 85 -17.96 5.21 -25.91
C PRO A 85 -17.84 6.27 -24.79
N GLU A 86 -17.92 5.90 -23.50
CA GLU A 86 -17.79 6.86 -22.40
C GLU A 86 -16.52 7.72 -22.57
N LYS A 87 -16.69 9.04 -22.49
CA LYS A 87 -15.58 9.98 -22.61
C LYS A 87 -14.75 9.91 -21.32
N LEU A 88 -13.60 9.27 -21.39
CA LEU A 88 -12.60 9.34 -20.32
C LEU A 88 -11.95 10.74 -20.31
N ARG A 89 -11.89 11.35 -19.12
CA ARG A 89 -11.08 12.55 -18.87
C ARG A 89 -9.75 12.09 -18.28
N PHE A 90 -8.65 12.62 -18.82
CA PHE A 90 -7.30 12.36 -18.32
C PHE A 90 -6.71 13.64 -17.75
N GLU A 91 -6.18 13.55 -16.54
CA GLU A 91 -5.44 14.62 -15.87
C GLU A 91 -4.12 14.05 -15.38
N TYR A 92 -3.09 14.90 -15.34
CA TYR A 92 -1.72 14.46 -15.02
C TYR A 92 -1.13 15.41 -13.98
N LEU A 93 -0.53 14.83 -12.94
CA LEU A 93 0.24 15.52 -11.93
C LEU A 93 1.58 14.79 -11.78
N THR A 94 2.67 15.50 -12.01
CA THR A 94 4.02 14.92 -11.92
C THR A 94 4.50 14.94 -10.47
N LEU A 95 4.86 13.76 -9.94
CA LEU A 95 5.57 13.59 -8.68
C LEU A 95 7.01 13.13 -8.96
N ARG A 96 7.96 13.49 -8.10
CA ARG A 96 9.39 13.16 -8.28
C ARG A 96 9.69 11.66 -8.14
N ASP A 97 8.94 10.98 -7.29
CA ASP A 97 9.12 9.57 -6.92
C ASP A 97 7.85 8.78 -7.25
N LEU A 98 7.90 7.45 -7.11
CA LEU A 98 6.83 6.55 -7.53
C LEU A 98 5.71 6.44 -6.47
N PRO A 99 4.47 6.84 -6.76
CA PRO A 99 3.33 6.59 -5.89
C PRO A 99 2.77 5.19 -6.14
N ILE A 100 3.15 4.20 -5.33
CA ILE A 100 2.69 2.81 -5.53
C ILE A 100 1.20 2.67 -5.25
N THR A 101 0.71 3.35 -4.21
CA THR A 101 -0.70 3.38 -3.84
C THR A 101 -1.19 4.81 -3.60
N ILE A 102 -2.49 5.01 -3.78
CA ILE A 102 -3.17 6.29 -3.59
C ILE A 102 -4.36 6.03 -2.67
N ALA A 103 -4.48 6.82 -1.60
CA ALA A 103 -5.57 6.75 -0.65
C ALA A 103 -6.53 7.94 -0.84
N PHE A 104 -7.82 7.67 -0.89
CA PHE A 104 -8.85 8.69 -1.12
C PHE A 104 -9.58 9.01 0.20
N SER A 105 -9.70 10.30 0.53
CA SER A 105 -10.39 10.75 1.75
C SER A 105 -11.90 10.62 1.65
N GLU A 106 -12.60 10.64 2.79
CA GLU A 106 -14.02 11.03 2.81
C GLU A 106 -14.18 12.49 2.34
N PRO A 107 -15.39 12.95 1.97
CA PRO A 107 -15.65 14.35 1.69
C PRO A 107 -15.34 15.19 2.91
N TYR A 108 -14.70 16.33 2.67
CA TYR A 108 -14.59 17.40 3.64
C TYR A 108 -15.91 18.15 3.76
N GLU A 109 -15.97 19.17 4.62
CA GLU A 109 -17.18 19.97 4.86
C GLU A 109 -17.74 20.63 3.59
N ASP A 110 -16.89 20.90 2.60
CA ASP A 110 -17.27 21.45 1.30
C ASP A 110 -17.74 20.38 0.29
N GLY A 111 -17.85 19.12 0.72
CA GLY A 111 -18.28 17.98 -0.10
C GLY A 111 -17.21 17.42 -1.03
N LYS A 112 -16.00 17.99 -1.01
CA LYS A 112 -14.91 17.65 -1.93
C LYS A 112 -13.90 16.72 -1.27
N ARG A 113 -13.08 16.02 -2.05
CA ARG A 113 -12.11 15.02 -1.55
C ARG A 113 -10.67 15.43 -1.87
N VAL A 114 -9.73 14.77 -1.20
CA VAL A 114 -8.31 14.79 -1.56
C VAL A 114 -7.79 13.37 -1.73
N ALA A 115 -6.70 13.25 -2.47
CA ALA A 115 -5.88 12.05 -2.49
C ALA A 115 -4.63 12.26 -1.65
N TRP A 116 -4.30 11.24 -0.86
CA TRP A 116 -3.06 11.12 -0.10
C TRP A 116 -2.16 10.09 -0.75
N VAL A 117 -0.88 10.41 -0.82
CA VAL A 117 0.11 9.59 -1.51
C VAL A 117 1.38 9.54 -0.69
N SER A 118 1.91 8.33 -0.50
CA SER A 118 3.32 8.16 -0.16
C SER A 118 4.05 7.65 -1.38
N THR A 119 5.22 8.23 -1.65
CA THR A 119 6.08 7.76 -2.71
C THR A 119 7.17 6.84 -2.18
N VAL A 120 7.63 5.95 -3.06
CA VAL A 120 8.86 5.17 -2.89
C VAL A 120 9.86 5.63 -3.94
N GLY A 121 11.14 5.68 -3.57
CA GLY A 121 12.17 6.24 -4.45
C GLY A 121 13.21 7.00 -3.66
N PHE A 122 13.68 8.13 -4.17
CA PHE A 122 14.82 8.85 -3.60
C PHE A 122 14.46 9.67 -2.36
N THR A 123 13.25 10.21 -2.31
CA THR A 123 12.79 11.18 -1.32
C THR A 123 11.69 10.64 -0.42
N GLY A 124 10.90 9.68 -0.90
CA GLY A 124 9.90 8.99 -0.07
C GLY A 124 8.76 9.90 0.40
N LYS A 125 8.49 10.95 -0.36
CA LYS A 125 7.62 12.07 -0.01
C LYS A 125 6.19 11.67 0.30
N ILE A 126 5.55 12.54 1.08
CA ILE A 126 4.11 12.52 1.31
C ILE A 126 3.52 13.68 0.53
N ALA A 127 2.52 13.40 -0.30
CA ALA A 127 1.83 14.40 -1.10
C ALA A 127 0.33 14.36 -0.83
N LYS A 128 -0.27 15.55 -0.84
CA LYS A 128 -1.72 15.75 -0.73
C LYS A 128 -2.21 16.45 -1.99
N ILE A 129 -3.21 15.88 -2.65
CA ILE A 129 -3.66 16.27 -3.98
C ILE A 129 -5.15 16.62 -3.92
N ASP A 130 -5.51 17.78 -4.47
CA ASP A 130 -6.90 18.18 -4.66
C ASP A 130 -7.50 17.37 -5.83
N LEU A 131 -8.60 16.65 -5.58
CA LEU A 131 -9.25 15.84 -6.62
C LEU A 131 -10.21 16.64 -7.51
N GLU A 132 -10.52 17.88 -7.17
CA GLU A 132 -11.40 18.72 -7.98
C GLU A 132 -10.73 19.24 -9.25
N ASN A 133 -9.44 19.54 -9.16
CA ASN A 133 -8.65 20.14 -10.22
C ASN A 133 -7.31 19.40 -10.43
N PHE A 134 -7.12 18.26 -9.76
CA PHE A 134 -5.93 17.41 -9.82
C PHE A 134 -4.61 18.17 -9.58
N SER A 135 -4.59 19.06 -8.58
CA SER A 135 -3.43 19.88 -8.24
C SER A 135 -2.81 19.49 -6.89
N LEU A 136 -1.49 19.70 -6.77
CA LEU A 136 -0.78 19.49 -5.52
C LEU A 136 -1.19 20.56 -4.50
N ILE A 137 -1.70 20.14 -3.34
CA ILE A 137 -2.02 21.02 -2.22
C ILE A 137 -0.76 21.29 -1.40
N ASP A 138 -0.06 20.21 -1.02
CA ASP A 138 1.17 20.27 -0.24
C ASP A 138 1.98 18.98 -0.40
N GLU A 139 3.28 19.07 -0.12
CA GLU A 139 4.21 17.96 -0.21
C GLU A 139 5.32 18.11 0.83
N ILE A 140 5.59 17.04 1.57
CA ILE A 140 6.65 17.01 2.59
C ILE A 140 7.61 15.87 2.34
N THR A 141 8.87 16.07 2.75
CA THR A 141 9.90 15.02 2.74
C THR A 141 10.03 14.49 4.16
N PRO A 142 9.66 13.21 4.43
CA PRO A 142 9.79 12.64 5.75
C PRO A 142 11.26 12.46 6.13
N GLU A 143 11.55 12.56 7.43
CA GLU A 143 12.85 12.18 7.96
C GLU A 143 13.04 10.66 7.89
N GLY A 144 14.28 10.19 7.73
CA GLY A 144 14.59 8.76 7.82
C GLY A 144 14.07 7.93 6.66
N HIS A 145 14.15 8.43 5.43
CA HIS A 145 13.80 7.65 4.23
C HIS A 145 15.00 6.89 3.66
N ARG A 146 14.74 5.67 3.16
CA ARG A 146 15.69 4.86 2.40
C ARG A 146 14.97 4.27 1.19
N MET A 147 15.66 4.18 0.05
CA MET A 147 15.13 3.45 -1.10
C MET A 147 14.77 2.01 -0.71
N GLY A 148 13.56 1.60 -1.03
CA GLY A 148 13.01 0.30 -0.68
C GLY A 148 11.49 0.26 -0.81
N ILE A 149 10.89 -0.82 -0.30
CA ILE A 149 9.42 -1.02 -0.33
C ILE A 149 8.71 -0.40 0.88
N SER A 150 9.44 0.02 1.91
CA SER A 150 8.86 0.69 3.07
C SER A 150 8.23 2.02 2.66
N GLY A 151 6.94 2.17 2.96
CA GLY A 151 6.12 3.30 2.53
C GLY A 151 5.38 3.09 1.21
N ALA A 152 5.46 1.90 0.60
CA ALA A 152 4.59 1.53 -0.53
C ALA A 152 3.12 1.35 -0.12
N TYR A 153 2.89 0.88 1.13
CA TYR A 153 1.57 0.59 1.66
C TYR A 153 1.17 1.61 2.71
N SER A 154 -0.06 2.09 2.65
CA SER A 154 -0.56 3.16 3.51
C SER A 154 -2.03 2.97 3.85
N VAL A 155 -2.47 3.61 4.94
CA VAL A 155 -3.86 3.60 5.41
C VAL A 155 -4.30 5.03 5.67
N LEU A 156 -5.47 5.42 5.20
CA LEU A 156 -6.14 6.67 5.54
C LEU A 156 -7.36 6.35 6.41
N ALA A 157 -7.31 6.79 7.66
CA ALA A 157 -8.34 6.51 8.64
C ALA A 157 -8.60 7.75 9.49
N ASN A 158 -9.87 8.15 9.56
CA ASN A 158 -10.32 9.36 10.24
C ASN A 158 -9.47 10.60 9.87
N ARG A 159 -9.33 10.86 8.55
CA ARG A 159 -8.50 11.93 7.98
C ARG A 159 -7.01 11.92 8.39
N THR A 160 -6.52 10.79 8.91
CA THR A 160 -5.12 10.60 9.26
C THR A 160 -4.50 9.56 8.33
N PHE A 161 -3.48 9.99 7.60
CA PHE A 161 -2.72 9.18 6.66
C PHE A 161 -1.53 8.54 7.36
N PHE A 162 -1.60 7.23 7.56
CA PHE A 162 -0.60 6.42 8.20
C PHE A 162 0.34 5.79 7.16
N VAL A 163 1.64 5.98 7.35
CA VAL A 163 2.66 5.53 6.40
C VAL A 163 3.83 4.90 7.15
N PRO A 164 4.19 3.64 6.87
CA PRO A 164 5.40 3.04 7.39
C PRO A 164 6.62 3.62 6.66
N LYS A 165 7.69 3.93 7.40
CA LYS A 165 9.01 4.26 6.87
C LYS A 165 10.05 3.63 7.78
N LEU A 166 10.82 2.67 7.25
CA LEU A 166 11.77 1.85 8.00
C LEU A 166 11.08 1.20 9.21
N ASN A 167 11.60 1.41 10.43
CA ASN A 167 11.08 0.87 11.68
C ASN A 167 9.99 1.75 12.33
N ARG A 168 9.39 2.69 11.59
CA ARG A 168 8.42 3.66 12.12
C ARG A 168 7.13 3.70 11.32
N ILE A 169 6.04 4.11 11.97
CA ILE A 169 4.77 4.48 11.35
C ILE A 169 4.53 5.96 11.64
N TYR A 170 4.40 6.76 10.59
CA TYR A 170 4.12 8.18 10.67
C TYR A 170 2.62 8.42 10.48
N ALA A 171 2.06 9.31 11.29
CA ALA A 171 0.69 9.80 11.13
C ALA A 171 0.72 11.22 10.58
N TYR A 172 0.17 11.42 9.38
CA TYR A 172 0.00 12.73 8.76
C TYR A 172 -1.47 13.11 8.76
N GLY A 173 -1.79 14.36 9.06
CA GLY A 173 -3.15 14.85 9.02
C GLY A 173 -3.20 16.24 8.43
N ASP A 174 -4.39 16.83 8.51
CA ASP A 174 -4.66 18.19 8.08
C ASP A 174 -5.67 18.86 9.02
N ASN A 175 -5.86 20.18 8.85
CA ASN A 175 -6.88 20.96 9.56
C ASN A 175 -7.95 21.46 8.58
N GLY A 176 -8.11 20.80 7.44
CA GLY A 176 -8.98 21.20 6.35
C GLY A 176 -8.48 20.75 4.99
N ARG A 177 -9.40 20.67 4.03
CA ARG A 177 -9.14 20.13 2.68
C ARG A 177 -7.90 20.73 2.04
N LEU A 178 -7.78 22.06 2.07
CA LEU A 178 -6.69 22.82 1.44
C LEU A 178 -5.56 23.20 2.41
N SER A 179 -5.58 22.72 3.67
CA SER A 179 -4.49 23.02 4.59
C SER A 179 -3.25 22.20 4.24
N ARG A 180 -2.10 22.70 4.71
CA ARG A 180 -0.83 21.97 4.69
C ARG A 180 -0.92 20.64 5.42
N ILE A 181 0.00 19.74 5.08
CA ILE A 181 0.21 18.47 5.76
C ILE A 181 0.84 18.74 7.13
N GLU A 182 0.32 18.09 8.16
CA GLU A 182 0.84 18.15 9.52
C GLU A 182 1.24 16.77 10.00
N LEU A 183 2.44 16.64 10.57
CA LEU A 183 2.84 15.45 11.30
C LEU A 183 2.09 15.42 12.64
N LYS A 184 1.23 14.42 12.82
CA LYS A 184 0.41 14.24 14.02
C LYS A 184 1.07 13.32 15.05
N GLY A 185 1.96 12.43 14.61
CA GLY A 185 2.70 11.54 15.51
C GLY A 185 3.60 10.57 14.77
N VAL A 186 4.44 9.88 15.54
CA VAL A 186 5.31 8.81 15.05
C VAL A 186 5.30 7.67 16.06
N PHE A 187 4.97 6.47 15.60
CA PHE A 187 5.25 5.25 16.33
C PHE A 187 6.60 4.70 15.86
N GLU A 188 7.47 4.35 16.80
CA GLU A 188 8.72 3.65 16.53
C GLU A 188 8.64 2.25 17.13
N LEU A 189 9.00 1.23 16.36
CA LEU A 189 9.04 -0.13 16.85
C LEU A 189 9.96 -0.23 18.07
N PRO A 190 9.53 -0.89 19.16
CA PRO A 190 10.42 -1.19 20.27
C PRO A 190 11.36 -2.35 19.89
N GLU A 191 12.55 -2.41 20.49
CA GLU A 191 13.47 -3.58 20.40
C GLU A 191 13.74 -4.04 18.95
N VAL A 192 14.16 -3.10 18.09
CA VAL A 192 14.34 -3.33 16.64
C VAL A 192 15.61 -4.13 16.36
N CYS A 193 15.46 -5.22 15.62
CA CYS A 193 16.61 -5.95 15.09
C CYS A 193 17.32 -5.10 14.01
N SER A 194 18.64 -5.13 13.94
CA SER A 194 19.37 -4.36 12.93
C SER A 194 18.93 -4.72 11.50
N GLY A 195 18.37 -3.75 10.77
CA GLY A 195 17.84 -3.95 9.42
C GLY A 195 16.36 -4.35 9.35
N GLU A 196 15.67 -4.44 10.48
CA GLU A 196 14.23 -4.68 10.54
C GLU A 196 13.45 -3.42 10.15
N GLU A 197 12.50 -3.58 9.23
CA GLU A 197 11.69 -2.51 8.66
C GLU A 197 10.26 -2.98 8.50
N ILE A 198 9.30 -2.08 8.70
CA ILE A 198 7.89 -2.30 8.41
C ILE A 198 7.71 -2.31 6.89
N VAL A 199 7.16 -3.41 6.40
CA VAL A 199 6.95 -3.66 4.96
C VAL A 199 5.50 -3.41 4.55
N GLY A 200 4.53 -3.54 5.45
CA GLY A 200 3.13 -3.31 5.14
C GLY A 200 2.29 -3.04 6.37
N ILE A 201 1.17 -2.37 6.13
CA ILE A 201 0.18 -2.00 7.13
C ILE A 201 -1.23 -2.20 6.58
N THR A 202 -2.20 -2.37 7.48
CA THR A 202 -3.64 -2.35 7.20
C THR A 202 -4.40 -1.94 8.47
N LEU A 203 -5.72 -1.78 8.41
CA LEU A 203 -6.55 -1.42 9.54
C LEU A 203 -7.38 -2.60 10.05
N THR A 204 -7.35 -2.86 11.36
CA THR A 204 -8.25 -3.84 11.97
C THR A 204 -9.67 -3.27 12.12
N TYR A 205 -10.64 -4.15 12.33
CA TYR A 205 -12.06 -3.77 12.45
C TYR A 205 -12.44 -3.17 13.82
N ASP A 206 -11.49 -3.10 14.76
CA ASP A 206 -11.59 -2.34 16.02
C ASP A 206 -10.77 -1.03 15.98
N GLY A 207 -10.17 -0.69 14.83
CA GLY A 207 -9.52 0.59 14.59
C GLY A 207 -8.03 0.65 14.94
N MET A 208 -7.37 -0.49 15.14
CA MET A 208 -5.92 -0.57 15.31
C MET A 208 -5.22 -0.61 13.94
N ILE A 209 -4.01 -0.05 13.87
CA ILE A 209 -3.14 -0.16 12.70
C ILE A 209 -2.36 -1.46 12.84
N ALA A 210 -2.70 -2.48 12.06
CA ALA A 210 -1.93 -3.71 11.97
C ALA A 210 -0.74 -3.51 11.04
N PHE A 211 0.39 -4.13 11.36
CA PHE A 211 1.61 -4.05 10.56
C PHE A 211 2.41 -5.34 10.58
N ALA A 212 3.29 -5.50 9.59
CA ALA A 212 4.30 -6.54 9.56
C ALA A 212 5.69 -6.00 9.17
N THR A 213 6.74 -6.61 9.72
CA THR A 213 8.14 -6.29 9.37
C THR A 213 8.74 -7.33 8.43
N ASN A 214 9.78 -6.93 7.68
CA ASN A 214 10.54 -7.84 6.83
C ASN A 214 11.12 -9.05 7.59
N PHE A 215 11.33 -8.93 8.90
CA PHE A 215 11.86 -9.98 9.77
C PHE A 215 10.78 -10.73 10.55
N GLY A 216 9.52 -10.70 10.11
CA GLY A 216 8.50 -11.58 10.66
C GLY A 216 7.89 -11.09 11.99
N ARG A 217 8.00 -9.81 12.33
CA ARG A 217 7.25 -9.25 13.46
C ARG A 217 5.90 -8.79 12.96
N VAL A 218 4.84 -9.26 13.60
CA VAL A 218 3.46 -8.81 13.38
C VAL A 218 3.06 -7.96 14.56
N GLY A 219 2.38 -6.85 14.33
CA GLY A 219 1.97 -5.97 15.42
C GLY A 219 0.68 -5.24 15.13
N VAL A 220 0.10 -4.69 16.19
CA VAL A 220 -0.97 -3.70 16.12
C VAL A 220 -0.57 -2.50 16.97
N VAL A 221 -0.94 -1.31 16.54
CA VAL A 221 -0.76 -0.07 17.30
C VAL A 221 -2.00 0.80 17.19
N SER A 222 -2.40 1.46 18.27
CA SER A 222 -3.53 2.38 18.27
C SER A 222 -3.22 3.63 17.41
N PRO A 223 -4.23 4.30 16.82
CA PRO A 223 -4.01 5.49 15.99
C PRO A 223 -3.34 6.68 16.70
N ASN A 224 -3.45 6.74 18.03
CA ASN A 224 -2.76 7.72 18.88
C ASN A 224 -1.37 7.25 19.35
N PHE A 225 -0.94 6.05 18.94
CA PHE A 225 0.33 5.41 19.29
C PHE A 225 0.57 5.16 20.79
N GLY A 226 -0.48 5.14 21.60
CA GLY A 226 -0.41 4.88 23.04
C GLY A 226 -0.38 3.39 23.41
N ASP A 227 -1.06 2.55 22.64
CA ASP A 227 -1.22 1.13 22.92
C ASP A 227 -0.70 0.31 21.73
N TYR A 228 0.05 -0.76 22.01
CA TYR A 228 0.50 -1.68 20.97
C TYR A 228 0.64 -3.11 21.50
N ALA A 229 0.60 -4.07 20.58
CA ALA A 229 0.92 -5.46 20.85
C ALA A 229 1.77 -6.03 19.71
N LEU A 230 2.66 -6.96 20.03
CA LEU A 230 3.59 -7.58 19.08
C LEU A 230 3.50 -9.10 19.16
N TYR A 231 3.68 -9.74 18.02
CA TYR A 231 3.84 -11.18 17.87
C TYR A 231 5.05 -11.49 16.97
N PRO A 232 6.09 -12.14 17.50
CA PRO A 232 7.25 -12.54 16.70
C PRO A 232 7.00 -13.89 16.00
N ILE A 233 7.10 -13.92 14.66
CA ILE A 233 7.24 -15.18 13.90
C ILE A 233 8.67 -15.71 14.06
N ASN A 234 9.65 -14.82 13.99
CA ASN A 234 11.07 -15.11 14.26
C ASN A 234 11.45 -14.64 15.67
N GLN A 235 12.25 -15.43 16.39
CA GLN A 235 12.68 -15.11 17.75
C GLN A 235 14.12 -14.58 17.78
N ASN A 236 14.44 -13.70 18.75
CA ASN A 236 15.80 -13.25 19.04
C ASN A 236 16.61 -12.74 17.82
N CYS A 237 15.95 -12.09 16.86
CA CYS A 237 16.55 -11.65 15.59
C CYS A 237 17.11 -12.78 14.71
N GLU A 238 16.76 -14.04 14.96
CA GLU A 238 17.10 -15.18 14.11
C GLU A 238 16.07 -15.30 12.98
N ILE A 239 16.43 -14.78 11.81
CA ILE A 239 15.52 -14.65 10.67
C ILE A 239 15.36 -16.00 9.95
N ALA A 240 14.36 -16.78 10.35
CA ALA A 240 14.02 -18.04 9.70
C ALA A 240 13.12 -17.85 8.49
N GLU A 241 12.19 -16.90 8.55
CA GLU A 241 11.24 -16.55 7.48
C GLU A 241 11.24 -15.04 7.22
N THR A 242 11.00 -14.62 5.99
CA THR A 242 10.96 -13.18 5.63
C THR A 242 9.60 -12.80 5.07
N ILE A 243 9.18 -11.55 5.30
CA ILE A 243 7.96 -10.96 4.72
C ILE A 243 8.37 -9.90 3.71
N SER A 244 7.75 -9.92 2.53
CA SER A 244 8.15 -9.07 1.41
C SER A 244 7.04 -8.17 0.87
N ASN A 245 5.82 -8.32 1.35
CA ASN A 245 4.63 -7.61 0.87
C ASN A 245 3.71 -7.27 2.06
N SER A 246 2.56 -6.61 1.78
CA SER A 246 1.62 -6.19 2.82
C SER A 246 0.83 -7.37 3.40
N ILE A 247 -0.07 -7.03 4.32
CA ILE A 247 -0.91 -7.94 5.09
C ILE A 247 -2.39 -7.60 4.89
N ALA A 248 -3.27 -8.52 5.26
CA ALA A 248 -4.72 -8.32 5.27
C ALA A 248 -5.29 -8.54 6.67
N ALA A 249 -6.48 -8.00 6.95
CA ALA A 249 -7.19 -8.19 8.20
C ALA A 249 -8.69 -8.44 7.99
N ASP A 250 -9.29 -9.22 8.89
CA ASP A 250 -10.73 -9.52 8.90
C ASP A 250 -11.45 -9.02 10.16
N GLU A 251 -12.78 -9.06 10.10
CA GLU A 251 -13.70 -8.61 11.14
C GLU A 251 -13.69 -9.47 12.41
N SER A 252 -13.12 -10.68 12.33
CA SER A 252 -12.95 -11.60 13.45
C SER A 252 -11.64 -11.38 14.22
N GLY A 253 -10.86 -10.36 13.85
CA GLY A 253 -9.55 -10.06 14.42
C GLY A 253 -8.42 -10.89 13.81
N GLY A 254 -8.65 -11.57 12.68
CA GLY A 254 -7.58 -12.26 11.95
C GLY A 254 -6.69 -11.27 11.21
N ILE A 255 -5.37 -11.39 11.38
CA ILE A 255 -4.33 -10.69 10.62
C ILE A 255 -3.57 -11.73 9.81
N TYR A 256 -3.57 -11.57 8.49
CA TYR A 256 -3.05 -12.54 7.54
C TYR A 256 -1.74 -12.09 6.96
N VAL A 257 -0.73 -12.95 7.10
CA VAL A 257 0.66 -12.62 6.79
C VAL A 257 1.26 -13.72 5.94
N VAL A 258 1.91 -13.33 4.84
CA VAL A 258 2.57 -14.26 3.93
C VAL A 258 4.07 -14.09 4.05
N THR A 259 4.75 -15.16 4.47
CA THR A 259 6.20 -15.21 4.50
C THR A 259 6.74 -15.92 3.26
N ASP A 260 8.06 -16.04 3.16
CA ASP A 260 8.73 -16.89 2.17
C ASP A 260 8.63 -18.41 2.41
N LYS A 261 7.80 -18.87 3.36
CA LYS A 261 7.55 -20.30 3.63
C LYS A 261 6.10 -20.66 3.88
N ALA A 262 5.34 -19.77 4.52
CA ALA A 262 4.01 -20.09 5.01
C ALA A 262 3.08 -18.88 5.00
N VAL A 263 1.78 -19.17 5.05
CA VAL A 263 0.73 -18.22 5.38
C VAL A 263 0.42 -18.37 6.86
N TYR A 264 0.27 -17.24 7.54
CA TYR A 264 -0.12 -17.16 8.94
C TYR A 264 -1.44 -16.44 9.06
N ARG A 265 -2.28 -16.92 9.99
CA ARG A 265 -3.29 -16.09 10.64
C ARG A 265 -2.83 -15.83 12.06
N ILE A 266 -2.63 -14.57 12.40
CA ILE A 266 -2.40 -14.09 13.77
C ILE A 266 -3.73 -13.51 14.26
N ASN A 267 -4.22 -13.98 15.40
CA ASN A 267 -5.46 -13.51 16.00
C ASN A 267 -5.17 -12.35 16.94
N TRP A 268 -5.83 -11.23 16.70
CA TRP A 268 -6.00 -10.11 17.59
C TRP A 268 -7.31 -10.24 18.36
N ASP A 269 -7.27 -10.16 19.69
CA ASP A 269 -8.46 -10.26 20.55
C ASP A 269 -8.85 -8.96 21.25
N GLY A 270 -8.33 -7.82 20.77
CA GLY A 270 -8.49 -6.52 21.41
C GLY A 270 -7.45 -6.24 22.52
N LYS A 271 -6.60 -7.21 22.86
CA LYS A 271 -5.57 -7.05 23.89
C LYS A 271 -4.21 -7.65 23.53
N SER A 272 -4.20 -8.81 22.88
CA SER A 272 -2.99 -9.57 22.57
C SER A 272 -3.05 -10.21 21.20
N LEU A 273 -1.87 -10.46 20.63
CA LEU A 273 -1.70 -11.19 19.39
C LEU A 273 -1.28 -12.63 19.69
N ARG A 274 -1.94 -13.61 19.05
CA ARG A 274 -1.61 -15.03 19.18
C ARG A 274 -1.65 -15.74 17.83
N LEU A 275 -0.86 -16.80 17.67
CA LEU A 275 -0.99 -17.65 16.49
C LEU A 275 -2.40 -18.25 16.41
N GLY A 276 -3.08 -18.03 15.30
CA GLY A 276 -4.32 -18.72 14.94
C GLY A 276 -4.02 -20.02 14.22
N TRP A 277 -3.35 -19.92 13.07
CA TRP A 277 -2.87 -21.07 12.32
C TRP A 277 -1.68 -20.69 11.43
N ARG A 278 -0.99 -21.73 10.94
CA ARG A 278 0.10 -21.65 9.96
C ARG A 278 -0.11 -22.71 8.89
N ALA A 279 0.04 -22.34 7.63
CA ALA A 279 -0.04 -23.24 6.48
C ALA A 279 1.16 -23.05 5.57
N GLU A 280 1.96 -24.10 5.38
CA GLU A 280 3.09 -24.07 4.45
C GLU A 280 2.61 -24.16 3.01
N TYR A 281 3.38 -23.57 2.10
CA TYR A 281 3.13 -23.66 0.66
C TYR A 281 4.45 -23.82 -0.10
N GLN A 282 4.36 -24.28 -1.35
CA GLN A 282 5.53 -24.44 -2.20
C GLN A 282 6.09 -23.07 -2.60
N THR A 283 7.36 -22.85 -2.28
CA THR A 283 8.05 -21.59 -2.59
C THR A 283 9.02 -21.77 -3.75
N GLY A 284 9.61 -20.69 -4.24
CA GLY A 284 10.53 -20.75 -5.37
C GLY A 284 11.58 -19.66 -5.32
N GLU A 285 12.39 -19.61 -6.37
CA GLU A 285 13.38 -18.54 -6.50
C GLU A 285 12.72 -17.19 -6.77
N GLN A 286 13.34 -16.13 -6.27
CA GLN A 286 12.94 -14.76 -6.59
C GLN A 286 13.16 -14.50 -8.09
N ARG A 287 12.12 -14.00 -8.76
CA ARG A 287 12.15 -13.64 -10.20
C ARG A 287 11.69 -12.20 -10.39
N GLY A 288 11.99 -11.61 -11.54
CA GLY A 288 11.58 -10.23 -11.85
C GLY A 288 10.07 -10.02 -11.67
N GLY A 289 9.69 -8.99 -10.90
CA GLY A 289 8.29 -8.69 -10.56
C GLY A 289 7.74 -9.41 -9.31
N ARG A 290 8.46 -10.38 -8.75
CA ARG A 290 8.08 -11.09 -7.52
C ARG A 290 8.86 -10.54 -6.33
N LEU A 291 8.15 -10.11 -5.28
CA LEU A 291 8.79 -9.64 -4.05
C LEU A 291 9.21 -10.83 -3.19
N GLY A 292 10.52 -11.11 -3.12
CA GLY A 292 11.07 -12.21 -2.31
C GLY A 292 10.85 -13.61 -2.89
N LYS A 293 11.15 -14.63 -2.08
CA LYS A 293 11.07 -16.07 -2.44
C LYS A 293 9.69 -16.70 -2.17
N GLY A 294 8.89 -16.06 -1.32
CA GLY A 294 7.47 -16.40 -1.06
C GLY A 294 6.57 -16.01 -2.22
N SER A 295 5.24 -16.05 -2.09
CA SER A 295 4.31 -15.71 -3.20
C SER A 295 4.62 -14.34 -3.82
N GLY A 296 5.12 -13.41 -3.01
CA GLY A 296 5.42 -12.04 -3.40
C GLY A 296 4.19 -11.17 -3.57
N SER A 297 3.03 -11.63 -3.11
CA SER A 297 1.73 -10.95 -3.11
C SER A 297 1.32 -10.56 -1.68
N THR A 298 0.45 -9.55 -1.58
CA THR A 298 -0.37 -9.31 -0.38
C THR A 298 -1.48 -10.35 -0.36
N PRO A 299 -1.77 -11.03 0.77
CA PRO A 299 -2.87 -11.97 0.82
C PRO A 299 -4.20 -11.26 0.56
N SER A 300 -5.10 -11.90 -0.19
CA SER A 300 -6.47 -11.44 -0.38
C SER A 300 -7.44 -12.34 0.36
N LEU A 301 -8.39 -11.76 1.07
CA LEU A 301 -9.45 -12.49 1.76
C LEU A 301 -10.67 -12.55 0.86
N MET A 302 -11.25 -13.74 0.67
CA MET A 302 -12.40 -13.94 -0.19
C MET A 302 -13.43 -14.82 0.50
N ASN A 303 -14.71 -14.53 0.25
CA ASN A 303 -15.82 -15.34 0.73
C ASN A 303 -16.62 -15.85 -0.47
N CYS A 304 -17.07 -17.11 -0.41
CA CYS A 304 -18.01 -17.70 -1.37
C CYS A 304 -19.09 -18.45 -0.58
N GLY A 305 -20.21 -17.78 -0.31
CA GLY A 305 -21.20 -18.29 0.64
C GLY A 305 -20.62 -18.34 2.05
N GLU A 306 -20.65 -19.53 2.68
CA GLU A 306 -20.08 -19.76 4.02
C GLU A 306 -18.56 -20.02 3.98
N ASP A 307 -18.00 -20.34 2.81
CA ASP A 307 -16.57 -20.64 2.68
C ASP A 307 -15.74 -19.35 2.70
N ARG A 308 -14.62 -19.39 3.44
CA ARG A 308 -13.65 -18.29 3.56
C ARG A 308 -12.28 -18.74 3.08
N PHE A 309 -11.65 -17.94 2.24
CA PHE A 309 -10.37 -18.25 1.60
C PHE A 309 -9.35 -17.14 1.86
N VAL A 310 -8.10 -17.56 2.00
CA VAL A 310 -6.92 -16.70 1.91
C VAL A 310 -6.22 -17.04 0.60
N VAL A 311 -6.14 -16.06 -0.30
CA VAL A 311 -5.54 -16.21 -1.63
C VAL A 311 -4.18 -15.51 -1.66
N ILE A 312 -3.15 -16.20 -2.15
CA ILE A 312 -1.76 -15.72 -2.24
C ILE A 312 -1.18 -15.97 -3.62
#